data_AF-A0A2D9MFR8-F1
#
_entry.id   AF-A0A2D9MFR8-F1
#
_cell.length_a   1.000
_cell.length_b   1.000
_cell.length_c   1.000
_cell.angle_alpha   90.00
_cell.angle_beta   90.00
_cell.angle_gamma   90.00
#
_symmetry.space_group_name_H-M   'P 1'
#
loop_
_entity.id
_entity.type
_entity.pdbx_description
1 polymer ?
#
loop_
_entity_poly.entity_id
_entity_poly.type
_entity_poly.pdbx_seq_one_letter_code
_entity_poly.pdbx_strand_id
1 'polypeptide(L)'
;MSFQDMGSLGEFIAALATVVTLLYLSAQIRQTNLITKAQFGHGLTHRLYERFFQTAKDQEFAEFLGKDWAAEDLNSVEKSRITFFTIMLLVDVFDVYDKVKQGLVEKKHLDMRVHMLRTGIFRSPTGARLWSFWKTVRDQEFVDWFEKNVVDPNAMAEFIEKFREDNPDEGDYKTGETNSFIRTE
;
A
#
# COMPACT_ATOMS: atom_id res chain seq x y z
N MET A 1 -6.94 -64.15 -18.68
CA MET A 1 -6.19 -62.88 -18.79
C MET A 1 -4.73 -63.23 -18.68
N SER A 2 -3.92 -62.84 -19.66
CA SER A 2 -2.47 -63.03 -19.58
C SER A 2 -1.88 -62.05 -18.55
N PHE A 3 -0.70 -62.35 -18.00
CA PHE A 3 0.02 -61.42 -17.11
C PHE A 3 0.27 -60.05 -17.78
N GLN A 4 0.33 -60.02 -19.10
CA GLN A 4 0.49 -58.80 -19.90
C GLN A 4 -0.78 -57.94 -19.89
N ASP A 5 -1.96 -58.57 -19.94
CA ASP A 5 -3.25 -57.86 -19.86
C ASP A 5 -3.45 -57.22 -18.48
N MET A 6 -3.00 -57.89 -17.41
CA MET A 6 -3.04 -57.36 -16.04
C MET A 6 -2.06 -56.21 -15.83
N GLY A 7 -0.88 -56.27 -16.45
CA GLY A 7 0.10 -55.18 -16.44
C GLY A 7 -0.44 -53.92 -17.13
N SER A 8 -1.00 -54.06 -18.33
CA SER A 8 -1.58 -52.93 -19.07
C SER A 8 -2.79 -52.31 -18.35
N LEU A 9 -3.60 -53.11 -17.65
CA LEU A 9 -4.69 -52.58 -16.82
C LEU A 9 -4.15 -51.78 -15.61
N GLY A 10 -3.08 -52.27 -14.97
CA GLY A 10 -2.40 -51.56 -13.89
C GLY A 10 -1.82 -50.22 -14.35
N GLU A 11 -1.15 -50.20 -15.50
CA GLU A 11 -0.61 -48.99 -16.13
C GLU A 11 -1.72 -47.99 -16.48
N PHE A 12 -2.85 -48.47 -17.02
CA PHE A 12 -4.00 -47.63 -17.32
C PHE A 12 -4.57 -46.97 -16.06
N ILE A 13 -4.76 -47.73 -14.97
CA ILE A 13 -5.24 -47.21 -13.69
C ILE A 13 -4.23 -46.21 -13.11
N ALA A 14 -2.93 -46.50 -13.18
CA ALA A 14 -1.88 -45.60 -12.69
C ALA A 14 -1.83 -44.29 -13.48
N ALA A 15 -2.00 -44.35 -14.82
CA ALA A 15 -2.08 -43.17 -15.66
C ALA A 15 -3.32 -42.31 -15.31
N LEU A 16 -4.48 -42.95 -15.13
CA LEU A 16 -5.70 -42.27 -14.72
C LEU A 16 -5.56 -41.62 -13.34
N ALA A 17 -4.99 -42.34 -12.37
CA ALA A 17 -4.69 -41.81 -11.04
C ALA A 17 -3.77 -40.59 -11.13
N THR A 18 -2.72 -40.65 -11.96
CA THR A 18 -1.80 -39.54 -12.19
C THR A 18 -2.51 -38.30 -12.74
N VAL A 19 -3.37 -38.47 -13.75
CA VAL A 19 -4.17 -37.36 -14.31
C VAL A 19 -5.07 -36.73 -13.25
N VAL A 20 -5.76 -37.56 -12.45
CA VAL A 20 -6.60 -37.08 -11.34
C VAL A 20 -5.78 -36.31 -10.31
N THR A 21 -4.60 -36.80 -9.95
CA THR A 21 -3.68 -36.10 -9.03
C THR A 21 -3.24 -34.76 -9.59
N LEU A 22 -2.90 -34.67 -10.88
CA LEU A 22 -2.52 -33.40 -11.51
C LEU A 22 -3.67 -32.38 -11.51
N LEU A 23 -4.91 -32.82 -11.75
CA LEU A 23 -6.08 -31.97 -11.66
C LEU A 23 -6.30 -31.45 -10.23
N TYR A 24 -6.15 -32.33 -9.24
CA TYR A 24 -6.25 -31.96 -7.83
C TYR A 24 -5.18 -30.95 -7.42
N LEU A 25 -3.91 -31.20 -7.75
CA LEU A 25 -2.80 -30.26 -7.46
C LEU A 25 -3.02 -28.91 -8.14
N SER A 26 -3.51 -28.91 -9.39
CA SER A 26 -3.84 -27.68 -10.11
C SER A 26 -4.93 -26.88 -9.40
N ALA A 27 -5.97 -27.54 -8.89
CA ALA A 27 -7.02 -26.90 -8.10
C ALA A 27 -6.50 -26.40 -6.75
N GLN A 28 -5.65 -27.18 -6.08
CA GLN A 28 -5.01 -26.82 -4.82
C GLN A 28 -4.14 -25.56 -4.96
N ILE A 29 -3.30 -25.48 -6.00
CA ILE A 29 -2.46 -24.29 -6.26
C ILE A 29 -3.33 -23.04 -6.45
N ARG A 30 -4.47 -23.16 -7.16
CA ARG A 30 -5.41 -22.04 -7.34
C ARG A 30 -5.99 -21.58 -6.00
N GLN A 31 -6.42 -22.51 -5.15
CA GLN A 31 -6.93 -22.19 -3.81
C GLN A 31 -5.87 -21.55 -2.92
N THR A 32 -4.65 -22.12 -2.90
CA THR A 32 -3.52 -21.55 -2.16
C THR A 32 -3.23 -20.12 -2.59
N ASN A 33 -3.19 -19.86 -3.91
CA ASN A 33 -2.99 -18.51 -4.42
C ASN A 33 -4.09 -17.54 -3.97
N LEU A 34 -5.36 -17.96 -3.97
CA LEU A 34 -6.47 -17.13 -3.48
C LEU A 34 -6.34 -16.82 -1.98
N ILE A 35 -6.01 -17.82 -1.17
CA ILE A 35 -5.80 -17.65 0.28
C ILE A 35 -4.63 -16.69 0.53
N THR A 36 -3.50 -16.87 -0.16
CA THR A 36 -2.33 -16.01 -0.03
C THR A 36 -2.65 -14.56 -0.39
N LYS A 37 -3.37 -14.32 -1.49
CA LYS A 37 -3.84 -12.98 -1.86
C LYS A 37 -4.74 -12.37 -0.78
N ALA A 38 -5.68 -13.14 -0.26
CA ALA A 38 -6.57 -12.69 0.81
C ALA A 38 -5.81 -12.35 2.10
N GLN A 39 -4.81 -13.16 2.47
CA GLN A 39 -3.95 -12.92 3.64
C GLN A 39 -3.12 -11.64 3.49
N PHE A 40 -2.51 -11.41 2.32
CA PHE A 40 -1.81 -10.16 2.07
C PHE A 40 -2.74 -8.96 2.12
N GLY A 41 -3.88 -9.03 1.42
CA GLY A 41 -4.89 -7.98 1.44
C GLY A 41 -5.38 -7.67 2.86
N HIS A 42 -5.67 -8.70 3.65
CA HIS A 42 -6.06 -8.57 5.05
C HIS A 42 -4.98 -7.90 5.89
N GLY A 43 -3.71 -8.34 5.78
CA GLY A 43 -2.60 -7.72 6.50
C GLY A 43 -2.41 -6.23 6.14
N LEU A 44 -2.52 -5.88 4.85
CA LEU A 44 -2.42 -4.48 4.41
C LEU A 44 -3.55 -3.61 4.94
N THR A 45 -4.78 -4.12 4.97
CA THR A 45 -5.95 -3.43 5.51
C THR A 45 -5.87 -3.32 7.03
N HIS A 46 -5.43 -4.37 7.73
CA HIS A 46 -5.29 -4.36 9.18
C HIS A 46 -4.27 -3.31 9.65
N ARG A 47 -3.13 -3.16 8.96
CA ARG A 47 -2.15 -2.10 9.26
C ARG A 47 -2.72 -0.68 9.13
N LEU A 48 -3.66 -0.47 8.21
CA LEU A 48 -4.33 0.82 8.02
C LEU A 48 -5.41 1.03 9.08
N TYR A 49 -6.21 0.01 9.33
CA TYR A 49 -7.23 0.01 10.38
C TYR A 49 -6.62 0.37 11.74
N GLU A 50 -5.50 -0.25 12.11
CA GLU A 50 -4.81 0.04 13.36
C GLU A 50 -4.36 1.50 13.42
N ARG A 51 -3.77 2.05 12.34
CA ARG A 51 -3.37 3.46 12.30
C ARG A 51 -4.55 4.42 12.47
N PHE A 52 -5.66 4.16 11.78
CA PHE A 52 -6.87 4.98 11.92
C PHE A 52 -7.46 4.87 13.32
N PHE A 53 -7.48 3.67 13.90
CA PHE A 53 -7.99 3.45 15.25
C PHE A 53 -7.14 4.13 16.31
N GLN A 54 -5.81 4.05 16.20
CA GLN A 54 -4.88 4.79 17.05
C GLN A 54 -5.11 6.30 16.93
N THR A 55 -5.21 6.83 15.70
CA THR A 55 -5.53 8.25 15.47
C THR A 55 -6.86 8.67 16.11
N ALA A 56 -7.87 7.79 16.09
CA ALA A 56 -9.18 8.09 16.64
C ALA A 56 -9.25 8.01 18.18
N LYS A 57 -8.34 7.29 18.83
CA LYS A 57 -8.42 7.00 20.28
C LYS A 57 -7.31 7.61 21.11
N ASP A 58 -6.14 7.80 20.52
CA ASP A 58 -4.98 8.38 21.19
C ASP A 58 -4.91 9.87 20.86
N GLN A 59 -5.27 10.69 21.85
CA GLN A 59 -5.25 12.15 21.72
C GLN A 59 -3.84 12.69 21.44
N GLU A 60 -2.79 12.15 22.08
CA GLU A 60 -1.42 12.62 21.88
C GLU A 60 -0.97 12.31 20.44
N PHE A 61 -1.36 11.15 19.92
CA PHE A 61 -1.07 10.77 18.54
C PHE A 61 -1.87 11.61 17.52
N ALA A 62 -3.13 11.91 17.80
CA ALA A 62 -3.96 12.79 16.97
C ALA A 62 -3.39 14.22 16.93
N GLU A 63 -3.00 14.77 18.10
CA GLU A 63 -2.35 16.08 18.21
C GLU A 63 -1.02 16.10 17.45
N PHE A 64 -0.21 15.04 17.56
CA PHE A 64 1.02 14.88 16.79
C PHE A 64 0.76 14.90 15.28
N LEU A 65 -0.25 14.16 14.81
CA LEU A 65 -0.64 14.15 13.39
C LEU A 65 -1.17 15.50 12.93
N GLY A 66 -1.86 16.24 13.80
CA GLY A 66 -2.43 17.57 13.51
C GLY A 66 -1.42 18.72 13.41
N LYS A 67 -0.18 18.52 13.87
CA LYS A 67 0.85 19.56 13.84
C LYS A 67 1.28 19.93 12.42
N ASP A 68 1.70 21.17 12.25
CA ASP A 68 2.41 21.59 11.05
C ASP A 68 3.85 21.04 11.09
N TRP A 69 4.11 20.04 10.25
CA TRP A 69 5.40 19.37 10.19
C TRP A 69 6.45 20.14 9.37
N ALA A 70 6.06 21.27 8.76
CA ALA A 70 6.96 22.22 8.13
C ALA A 70 7.39 23.35 9.07
N ALA A 71 6.84 23.42 10.28
CA ALA A 71 7.17 24.46 11.26
C ALA A 71 8.67 24.46 11.64
N GLU A 72 9.26 25.66 11.73
CA GLU A 72 10.69 25.83 12.01
C GLU A 72 11.06 25.56 13.48
N ASP A 73 10.09 25.70 14.39
CA ASP A 73 10.25 25.65 15.85
C ASP A 73 10.06 24.25 16.46
N LEU A 74 9.98 23.20 15.64
CA LEU A 74 9.87 21.82 16.12
C LEU A 74 11.05 21.42 17.01
N ASN A 75 10.75 20.86 18.17
CA ASN A 75 11.75 20.33 19.10
C ASN A 75 12.34 18.99 18.61
N SER A 76 13.39 18.52 19.29
CA SER A 76 14.11 17.30 18.88
C SER A 76 13.25 16.03 18.96
N VAL A 77 12.32 15.96 19.91
CA VAL A 77 11.40 14.83 20.08
C VAL A 77 10.38 14.80 18.94
N GLU A 78 9.80 15.95 18.61
CA GLU A 78 8.85 16.10 17.49
C GLU A 78 9.51 15.75 16.16
N LYS A 79 10.71 16.28 15.90
CA LYS A 79 11.50 15.93 14.71
C LYS A 79 11.74 14.43 14.60
N SER A 80 12.04 13.76 15.72
CA SER A 80 12.22 12.31 15.76
C SER A 80 10.92 11.57 15.44
N ARG A 81 9.80 11.97 16.06
CA ARG A 81 8.48 11.36 15.81
C ARG A 81 8.06 11.52 14.35
N ILE A 82 8.20 12.72 13.76
CA ILE A 82 7.92 12.98 12.34
C ILE A 82 8.81 12.11 11.45
N THR A 83 10.10 12.01 11.76
CA THR A 83 11.06 11.21 11.00
C THR A 83 10.65 9.74 10.96
N PHE A 84 10.44 9.12 12.12
CA PHE A 84 10.10 7.70 12.18
C PHE A 84 8.71 7.40 11.63
N PHE A 85 7.75 8.30 11.81
CA PHE A 85 6.44 8.16 11.19
C PHE A 85 6.52 8.22 9.66
N THR A 86 7.29 9.16 9.11
CA THR A 86 7.51 9.27 7.65
C THR A 86 8.21 8.04 7.10
N ILE A 87 9.22 7.51 7.80
CA ILE A 87 9.90 6.25 7.43
C ILE A 87 8.91 5.09 7.40
N MET A 88 8.03 4.98 8.41
CA MET A 88 7.00 3.93 8.44
C MET A 88 6.08 4.01 7.22
N LEU A 89 5.63 5.21 6.83
CA LEU A 89 4.78 5.38 5.64
C LEU A 89 5.54 5.04 4.35
N LEU A 90 6.82 5.40 4.26
CA LEU A 90 7.68 5.06 3.14
C LEU A 90 7.84 3.54 2.98
N VAL A 91 8.23 2.84 4.03
CA VAL A 91 8.40 1.38 3.99
C VAL A 91 7.08 0.68 3.64
N ASP A 92 5.94 1.20 4.13
CA ASP A 92 4.62 0.65 3.81
C ASP A 92 4.24 0.83 2.34
N VAL A 93 4.51 1.98 1.71
CA VAL A 93 4.24 2.14 0.27
C VAL A 93 5.23 1.36 -0.59
N PHE A 94 6.47 1.18 -0.14
CA PHE A 94 7.47 0.35 -0.82
C PHE A 94 7.00 -1.10 -0.90
N ASP A 95 6.63 -1.67 0.25
CA ASP A 95 6.10 -3.03 0.38
C ASP A 95 4.86 -3.26 -0.50
N VAL A 96 3.93 -2.30 -0.51
CA VAL A 96 2.70 -2.44 -1.29
C VAL A 96 2.92 -2.27 -2.78
N TYR A 97 3.80 -1.36 -3.21
CA TYR A 97 4.15 -1.23 -4.61
C TYR A 97 4.71 -2.54 -5.16
N ASP A 98 5.66 -3.15 -4.45
CA ASP A 98 6.29 -4.40 -4.89
C ASP A 98 5.26 -5.55 -4.96
N LYS A 99 4.37 -5.64 -3.98
CA LYS A 99 3.28 -6.64 -3.96
C LYS A 99 2.27 -6.45 -5.10
N VAL A 100 1.95 -5.20 -5.46
CA VAL A 100 1.09 -4.91 -6.63
C VAL A 100 1.81 -5.28 -7.92
N LYS A 101 3.08 -4.89 -8.08
CA LYS A 101 3.90 -5.23 -9.25
C LYS A 101 4.02 -6.75 -9.46
N GLN A 102 4.10 -7.50 -8.37
CA GLN A 102 4.14 -8.97 -8.38
C GLN A 102 2.75 -9.63 -8.55
N GLY A 103 1.65 -8.85 -8.62
CA GLY A 103 0.29 -9.36 -8.75
C GLY A 103 -0.24 -10.10 -7.50
N LEU A 104 0.41 -9.90 -6.34
CA LEU A 104 0.07 -10.50 -5.06
C LEU A 104 -1.10 -9.79 -4.36
N VAL A 105 -1.31 -8.51 -4.67
CA VAL A 105 -2.45 -7.72 -4.15
C VAL A 105 -3.01 -6.81 -5.24
N GLU A 106 -4.25 -6.38 -5.06
CA GLU A 106 -4.93 -5.45 -5.97
C GLU A 106 -4.36 -4.03 -5.88
N LYS A 107 -4.38 -3.31 -7.01
CA LYS A 107 -3.87 -1.92 -7.12
C LYS A 107 -4.52 -0.95 -6.11
N LYS A 108 -5.78 -1.18 -5.72
CA LYS A 108 -6.49 -0.36 -4.72
C LYS A 108 -5.73 -0.20 -3.39
N HIS A 109 -4.93 -1.21 -3.00
CA HIS A 109 -4.13 -1.14 -1.78
C HIS A 109 -2.99 -0.12 -1.88
N LEU A 110 -2.46 0.09 -3.08
CA LEU A 110 -1.43 1.09 -3.39
C LEU A 110 -2.04 2.48 -3.54
N ASP A 111 -3.16 2.59 -4.25
CA ASP A 111 -3.83 3.87 -4.53
C ASP A 111 -4.20 4.60 -3.23
N MET A 112 -4.70 3.88 -2.20
CA MET A 112 -5.00 4.48 -0.89
C MET A 112 -3.74 5.03 -0.20
N ARG A 113 -2.59 4.34 -0.29
CA ARG A 113 -1.34 4.78 0.34
C ARG A 113 -0.75 5.99 -0.36
N VAL A 114 -0.81 6.01 -1.69
CA VAL A 114 -0.43 7.16 -2.49
C VAL A 114 -1.28 8.37 -2.10
N HIS A 115 -2.60 8.19 -1.97
CA HIS A 115 -3.49 9.25 -1.50
C HIS A 115 -3.04 9.82 -0.14
N MET A 116 -2.78 8.96 0.85
CA MET A 116 -2.31 9.39 2.18
C MET A 116 -0.93 10.05 2.16
N LEU A 117 -0.03 9.63 1.27
CA LEU A 117 1.33 10.17 1.18
C LEU A 117 1.41 11.50 0.44
N ARG A 118 0.50 11.77 -0.51
CA ARG A 118 0.42 13.07 -1.18
C ARG A 118 0.06 14.22 -0.23
N THR A 119 -0.52 13.88 0.93
CA THR A 119 -0.88 14.82 1.98
C THR A 119 0.38 15.42 2.63
N GLY A 120 0.23 16.51 3.40
CA GLY A 120 1.32 17.44 3.80
C GLY A 120 2.60 16.83 4.40
N ILE A 121 2.58 15.57 4.83
CA ILE A 121 3.72 14.82 5.37
C ILE A 121 4.95 14.87 4.46
N PHE A 122 4.78 14.56 3.18
CA PHE A 122 5.89 14.46 2.23
C PHE A 122 6.42 15.81 1.75
N ARG A 123 5.64 16.88 1.96
CA ARG A 123 6.00 18.26 1.62
C ARG A 123 6.87 18.93 2.68
N SER A 124 7.02 18.32 3.85
CA SER A 124 7.91 18.82 4.90
C SER A 124 9.40 18.71 4.50
N PRO A 125 10.30 19.57 5.03
CA PRO A 125 11.75 19.42 4.85
C PRO A 125 12.29 18.05 5.29
N THR A 126 11.63 17.42 6.27
CA THR A 126 11.94 16.07 6.74
C THR A 126 11.58 15.03 5.68
N GLY A 127 10.42 15.14 5.06
CA GLY A 127 9.98 14.29 3.96
C GLY A 127 10.93 14.33 2.77
N ALA A 128 11.30 15.53 2.32
CA ALA A 128 12.25 15.71 1.22
C ALA A 128 13.63 15.10 1.51
N ARG A 129 14.15 15.28 2.74
CA ARG A 129 15.43 14.70 3.17
C ARG A 129 15.38 13.18 3.26
N LEU A 130 14.29 12.63 3.77
CA LEU A 130 14.12 11.18 3.83
C LEU A 130 14.02 10.61 2.41
N TRP A 131 13.29 11.26 1.51
CA TRP A 131 13.21 10.83 0.12
C TRP A 131 14.56 10.80 -0.59
N SER A 132 15.40 11.84 -0.40
CA SER A 132 16.73 11.88 -1.02
C SER A 132 17.62 10.73 -0.59
N PHE A 133 17.45 10.22 0.64
CA PHE A 133 18.11 9.01 1.12
C PHE A 133 17.45 7.75 0.55
N TRP A 134 16.14 7.57 0.74
CA TRP A 134 15.45 6.33 0.42
C TRP A 134 15.33 6.04 -1.08
N LYS A 135 15.38 7.05 -1.95
CA LYS A 135 15.41 6.83 -3.40
C LYS A 135 16.66 6.08 -3.87
N THR A 136 17.77 6.18 -3.12
CA THR A 136 19.04 5.51 -3.48
C THR A 136 19.00 3.99 -3.31
N VAL A 137 18.04 3.47 -2.52
CA VAL A 137 17.88 2.03 -2.26
C VAL A 137 16.76 1.41 -3.09
N ARG A 138 16.20 2.13 -4.07
CA ARG A 138 15.13 1.66 -4.95
C ARG A 138 15.58 1.68 -6.40
N ASP A 139 14.92 0.86 -7.23
CA ASP A 139 15.15 0.87 -8.67
C ASP A 139 14.58 2.15 -9.31
N GLN A 140 15.09 2.50 -10.50
CA GLN A 140 14.71 3.73 -11.18
C GLN A 140 13.23 3.74 -11.56
N GLU A 141 12.65 2.58 -11.88
CA GLU A 141 11.23 2.45 -12.22
C GLU A 141 10.34 2.87 -11.03
N PHE A 142 10.67 2.43 -9.82
CA PHE A 142 9.99 2.85 -8.61
C PHE A 142 10.21 4.34 -8.33
N VAL A 143 11.44 4.83 -8.48
CA VAL A 143 11.77 6.24 -8.23
C VAL A 143 10.95 7.15 -9.14
N ASP A 144 10.94 6.89 -10.45
CA ASP A 144 10.17 7.66 -11.42
C ASP A 144 8.67 7.60 -11.13
N TRP A 145 8.18 6.40 -10.80
CA TRP A 145 6.79 6.22 -10.39
C TRP A 145 6.46 7.01 -9.13
N PHE A 146 7.31 6.95 -8.10
CA PHE A 146 7.07 7.58 -6.81
C PHE A 146 7.12 9.10 -6.93
N GLU A 147 8.12 9.65 -7.62
CA GLU A 147 8.24 11.09 -7.82
C GLU A 147 7.03 11.64 -8.59
N LYS A 148 6.61 10.96 -9.66
CA LYS A 148 5.40 11.33 -10.41
C LYS A 148 4.12 11.22 -9.58
N ASN A 149 3.98 10.17 -8.78
CA ASN A 149 2.71 9.87 -8.13
C ASN A 149 2.60 10.41 -6.71
N VAL A 150 3.68 10.83 -6.06
CA VAL A 150 3.66 11.24 -4.65
C VAL A 150 4.30 12.61 -4.44
N VAL A 151 5.40 12.91 -5.16
CA VAL A 151 6.17 14.14 -4.96
C VAL A 151 5.69 15.28 -5.86
N ASP A 152 5.29 14.99 -7.11
CA ASP A 152 4.85 16.00 -8.08
C ASP A 152 3.62 16.78 -7.55
N PRO A 153 3.75 18.10 -7.31
CA PRO A 153 2.65 18.93 -6.84
C PRO A 153 1.45 18.95 -7.80
N ASN A 154 1.68 18.82 -9.11
CA ASN A 154 0.63 18.85 -10.13
C ASN A 154 -0.27 17.61 -10.05
N ALA A 155 0.30 16.45 -9.72
CA ALA A 155 -0.45 15.20 -9.55
C ALA A 155 -1.46 15.25 -8.39
N MET A 156 -1.26 16.15 -7.42
CA MET A 156 -2.23 16.39 -6.34
C MET A 156 -3.32 17.38 -6.77
N ALA A 157 -2.97 18.43 -7.52
CA ALA A 157 -3.95 19.36 -8.08
C ALA A 157 -4.94 18.64 -9.01
N GLU A 158 -4.43 17.80 -9.92
CA GLU A 158 -5.25 16.96 -10.80
C GLU A 158 -6.16 15.99 -10.03
N PHE A 159 -5.67 15.44 -8.90
CA PHE A 159 -6.47 14.56 -8.05
C PHE A 159 -7.58 15.31 -7.31
N ILE A 160 -7.29 16.49 -6.76
CA ILE A 160 -8.29 17.32 -6.06
C ILE A 160 -9.36 17.79 -7.04
N GLU A 161 -8.97 18.18 -8.25
CA GLU A 161 -9.88 18.55 -9.31
C GLU A 161 -10.81 17.37 -9.66
N LYS A 162 -10.24 16.21 -9.94
CA LYS A 162 -11.01 15.00 -10.22
C LYS A 162 -11.92 14.57 -9.06
N PHE A 163 -11.44 14.65 -7.82
CA PHE A 163 -12.24 14.34 -6.63
C PHE A 163 -13.42 15.29 -6.47
N ARG A 164 -13.23 16.59 -6.77
CA ARG A 164 -14.29 17.61 -6.77
C ARG A 164 -15.30 17.40 -7.89
N GLU A 165 -14.85 17.01 -9.08
CA GLU A 165 -15.73 16.64 -10.19
C GLU A 165 -16.59 15.41 -9.84
N ASP A 166 -16.00 14.41 -9.19
CA ASP A 166 -16.69 13.18 -8.79
C ASP A 166 -17.61 13.39 -7.56
N ASN A 167 -17.40 14.44 -6.75
CA ASN A 167 -18.14 14.72 -5.51
C ASN A 167 -18.52 16.22 -5.38
N PRO A 168 -19.45 16.73 -6.22
CA PRO A 168 -19.76 18.16 -6.34
C PRO A 168 -20.42 18.77 -5.09
N ASP A 169 -21.05 17.94 -4.24
CA ASP A 169 -21.78 18.40 -3.04
C ASP A 169 -20.90 18.59 -1.80
N GLU A 170 -19.62 18.20 -1.84
CA GLU A 170 -18.66 18.34 -0.72
C GLU A 170 -17.80 19.63 -0.79
N GLY A 171 -18.17 20.57 -1.67
CA GLY A 171 -17.35 21.68 -2.14
C GLY A 171 -17.20 22.94 -1.26
N ASP A 172 -17.20 22.87 0.07
CA ASP A 172 -16.86 24.03 0.92
C ASP A 172 -16.08 23.66 2.19
N TYR A 173 -14.98 22.90 2.04
CA TYR A 173 -13.99 22.77 3.11
C TYR A 173 -13.16 24.06 3.18
N LYS A 174 -13.62 25.01 4.01
CA LYS A 174 -12.84 26.19 4.39
C LYS A 174 -11.46 25.76 4.90
N THR A 175 -10.43 26.39 4.37
CA THR A 175 -8.98 26.16 4.54
C THR A 175 -8.43 26.23 5.97
N GLY A 176 -9.28 26.28 7.01
CA GLY A 176 -8.87 26.46 8.40
C GLY A 176 -8.91 25.22 9.31
N GLU A 177 -9.72 24.20 8.98
CA GLU A 177 -9.99 23.08 9.91
C GLU A 177 -10.09 21.72 9.19
N THR A 178 -9.25 21.49 8.17
CA THR A 178 -9.08 20.13 7.64
C THR A 178 -8.13 19.34 8.53
N ASN A 179 -8.53 18.12 8.90
CA ASN A 179 -7.61 17.09 9.41
C ASN A 179 -6.33 17.14 8.56
N SER A 180 -5.16 17.11 9.20
CA SER A 180 -3.84 17.32 8.58
C SER A 180 -3.55 16.49 7.32
N PHE A 181 -4.34 15.44 7.08
CA PHE A 181 -4.38 14.65 5.86
C PHE A 181 -4.92 15.41 4.62
N ILE A 182 -5.46 16.63 4.74
CA ILE A 182 -5.92 17.42 3.58
C ILE A 182 -5.56 18.90 3.78
N ARG A 183 -4.27 19.21 3.98
CA ARG A 183 -3.78 20.58 3.82
C ARG A 183 -3.20 20.80 2.43
N THR A 184 -3.72 21.81 1.76
CA THR A 184 -3.33 22.30 0.41
C THR A 184 -2.60 23.63 0.47
N GLU A 185 -1.92 23.92 1.56
CA GLU A 185 -0.96 25.03 1.66
C GLU A 185 0.44 24.44 1.85
#